data_AF-A0A5D0UFF3-F1
#
_entry.id   AF-A0A5D0UFF3-F1
#
_cell.length_a   1.000
_cell.length_b   1.000
_cell.length_c   1.000
_cell.angle_alpha   90.00
_cell.angle_beta   90.00
_cell.angle_gamma   90.00
#
_symmetry.space_group_name_H-M   'P 1'
#
loop_
_entity.id
_entity.type
_entity.pdbx_description
1 polymer ?
#
loop_
_entity_poly.entity_id
_entity_poly.type
_entity_poly.pdbx_seq_one_letter_code
_entity_poly.pdbx_strand_id
1 'polypeptide(L)'
;MVLAAEPAVSLDVVREMVDHCTGLAHRDGELDPRIVAFYEDLRVRFPDHPPYDPQSPWMSAPLAVGIDHVSMSISHSPRGSEAVRAVC
;
A
#
# COMPACT_ATOMS: atom_id res chain seq x y z
N MET A 1 2.89 0.73 -4.58
CA MET A 1 3.37 0.56 -3.19
C MET A 1 3.55 1.93 -2.58
N VAL A 2 3.18 2.07 -1.30
CA VAL A 2 3.41 3.28 -0.48
C VAL A 2 4.26 2.86 0.71
N LEU A 3 5.30 3.65 1.03
CA LEU A 3 6.27 3.40 2.10
C LEU A 3 6.24 4.56 3.11
N ALA A 4 6.37 4.28 4.39
CA ALA A 4 6.62 5.29 5.42
C ALA A 4 8.12 5.61 5.50
N ALA A 5 8.55 6.52 4.63
CA ALA A 5 9.92 7.02 4.61
C ALA A 5 10.02 8.38 5.32
N GLU A 6 11.17 8.64 5.96
CA GLU A 6 11.43 9.98 6.50
C GLU A 6 11.61 11.00 5.35
N PRO A 7 11.17 12.27 5.50
CA PRO A 7 11.13 13.23 4.39
C PRO A 7 12.48 13.52 3.72
N ALA A 8 13.59 13.24 4.40
CA ALA A 8 14.95 13.50 3.93
C ALA A 8 15.76 12.23 3.65
N VAL A 9 15.13 11.05 3.56
CA VAL A 9 15.86 9.83 3.17
C VAL A 9 16.40 9.94 1.74
N SER A 10 17.55 9.34 1.48
CA SER A 10 18.10 9.25 0.14
C SER A 10 17.32 8.25 -0.71
N LEU A 11 17.40 8.39 -2.04
CA LEU A 11 16.80 7.42 -2.97
C LEU A 11 17.37 6.01 -2.78
N ASP A 12 18.62 5.88 -2.37
CA ASP A 12 19.23 4.56 -2.12
C ASP A 12 18.64 3.90 -0.87
N VAL A 13 18.32 4.66 0.17
CA VAL A 13 17.58 4.16 1.33
C VAL A 13 16.16 3.74 0.93
N VAL A 14 15.47 4.53 0.09
CA VAL A 14 14.15 4.15 -0.43
C VAL A 14 14.22 2.86 -1.24
N ARG A 15 15.23 2.71 -2.11
CA ARG A 15 15.44 1.47 -2.88
C ARG A 15 15.68 0.29 -1.96
N GLU A 16 16.50 0.46 -0.92
CA GLU A 16 16.73 -0.60 0.07
C GLU A 16 15.42 -0.99 0.76
N MET A 17 14.59 -0.02 1.16
CA MET A 17 13.26 -0.28 1.72
C MET A 17 12.38 -1.07 0.75
N VAL A 18 12.36 -0.71 -0.54
CA VAL A 18 11.64 -1.45 -1.59
C VAL A 18 12.14 -2.88 -1.71
N ASP A 19 13.46 -3.08 -1.80
CA ASP A 19 14.07 -4.39 -1.99
C ASP A 19 13.74 -5.32 -0.82
N HIS A 20 13.77 -4.80 0.41
CA HIS A 20 13.36 -5.54 1.61
C HIS A 20 11.89 -5.97 1.55
N CYS A 21 11.00 -5.13 1.04
CA CYS A 21 9.57 -5.46 0.90
C CYS A 21 9.32 -6.59 -0.12
N THR A 22 10.18 -6.72 -1.12
CA THR A 22 10.09 -7.77 -2.17
C THR A 22 10.90 -9.03 -1.83
N GLY A 23 11.69 -8.99 -0.76
CA GLY A 23 12.46 -10.11 -0.24
C GLY A 23 11.60 -11.14 0.50
N LEU A 24 12.17 -12.32 0.75
CA LEU A 24 11.49 -13.41 1.47
C LEU A 24 11.38 -13.19 2.98
N ALA A 25 12.10 -12.20 3.54
CA ALA A 25 12.13 -11.93 4.96
C ALA A 25 11.27 -10.70 5.28
N HIS A 26 10.13 -10.91 5.93
CA HIS A 26 9.33 -9.82 6.47
C HIS A 26 9.99 -9.28 7.75
N ARG A 27 10.06 -7.95 7.89
CA ARG A 27 10.47 -7.34 9.17
C ARG A 27 9.33 -7.50 10.17
N ASP A 28 9.63 -8.12 11.30
CA ASP A 28 8.80 -8.07 12.49
C ASP A 28 8.99 -6.71 13.17
N GLY A 29 7.91 -6.15 13.73
CA GLY A 29 7.95 -4.86 14.42
C GLY A 29 6.58 -4.28 14.69
N GLU A 30 6.57 -3.11 15.34
CA GLU A 30 5.35 -2.32 15.54
C GLU A 30 4.91 -1.65 14.24
N LEU A 31 3.60 -1.54 14.05
CA LEU A 31 3.02 -0.86 12.88
C LEU A 31 3.34 0.64 12.93
N ASP A 32 3.83 1.19 11.82
CA ASP A 32 4.01 2.63 11.67
C ASP A 32 2.62 3.31 11.65
N PRO A 33 2.34 4.24 12.59
CA PRO A 33 1.03 4.89 12.69
C PRO A 33 0.61 5.62 11.40
N ARG A 34 1.56 6.08 10.59
CA ARG A 34 1.28 6.75 9.30
C ARG A 34 0.74 5.76 8.28
N ILE A 35 1.24 4.53 8.27
CA ILE A 35 0.76 3.45 7.41
C ILE A 35 -0.60 2.97 7.87
N VAL A 36 -0.82 2.85 9.19
CA VAL A 36 -2.13 2.54 9.75
C VAL A 36 -3.15 3.58 9.28
N ALA A 37 -2.89 4.87 9.51
CA ALA A 37 -3.79 5.94 9.10
C ALA A 37 -4.06 5.94 7.58
N PHE A 38 -3.00 5.79 6.78
CA PHE A 38 -3.13 5.69 5.33
C PHE A 38 -4.00 4.50 4.89
N TYR A 39 -3.75 3.30 5.43
CA TYR A 39 -4.50 2.11 5.09
C TYR A 39 -5.96 2.21 5.51
N GLU A 40 -6.24 2.81 6.67
CA GLU A 40 -7.60 3.06 7.13
C GLU A 40 -8.37 4.04 6.23
N ASP A 41 -7.75 5.14 5.83
CA ASP A 41 -8.36 6.07 4.88
C ASP A 41 -8.57 5.44 3.50
N LEU A 42 -7.62 4.62 3.05
CA LEU A 42 -7.69 3.94 1.76
C LEU A 42 -8.87 2.96 1.71
N ARG A 43 -9.02 2.10 2.73
CA ARG A 43 -10.06 1.06 2.78
C ARG A 43 -11.48 1.63 2.96
N VAL A 44 -11.61 2.85 3.48
CA VAL A 44 -12.90 3.58 3.53
C VAL A 44 -13.36 3.94 2.11
N ARG A 45 -12.43 4.33 1.23
CA ARG A 45 -12.75 4.75 -0.15
C ARG A 45 -12.83 3.56 -1.10
N PHE A 46 -11.96 2.58 -0.90
CA PHE A 46 -11.79 1.41 -1.75
C PHE A 46 -11.71 0.16 -0.86
N PRO A 47 -12.85 -0.49 -0.58
CA PRO A 47 -12.89 -1.65 0.30
C PRO A 47 -11.94 -2.76 -0.14
N ASP A 48 -11.17 -3.26 0.82
CA ASP A 48 -10.12 -4.26 0.61
C ASP A 48 -10.48 -5.66 1.15
N HIS A 49 -11.58 -5.75 1.90
CA HIS A 49 -12.05 -7.00 2.48
C HIS A 49 -13.46 -7.31 1.98
N PRO A 50 -13.90 -8.59 2.03
CA PRO A 50 -15.25 -8.96 1.61
C PRO A 50 -16.35 -8.16 2.32
N PRO A 51 -17.48 -7.86 1.65
CA PRO A 51 -17.79 -8.25 0.27
C PRO A 51 -17.04 -7.40 -0.76
N TYR A 52 -16.46 -8.06 -1.77
CA TYR A 52 -15.70 -7.38 -2.81
C TYR A 52 -16.63 -6.71 -3.84
N ASP A 53 -16.39 -5.42 -4.08
CA ASP A 53 -17.05 -4.66 -5.14
C ASP A 53 -16.58 -5.18 -6.52
N PRO A 54 -17.49 -5.54 -7.44
CA PRO A 54 -17.12 -5.88 -8.82
C PRO A 54 -16.36 -4.77 -9.55
N GLN A 55 -16.53 -3.52 -9.14
CA GLN A 55 -15.78 -2.37 -9.65
C GLN A 55 -14.52 -2.06 -8.84
N SER A 56 -14.11 -2.95 -7.90
CA SER A 56 -12.93 -2.76 -7.07
C SER A 56 -11.71 -2.37 -7.89
N PRO A 57 -10.91 -1.39 -7.44
CA PRO A 57 -9.66 -1.05 -8.10
C PRO A 57 -8.59 -2.13 -7.90
N TRP A 58 -8.78 -3.06 -6.97
CA TRP A 58 -7.76 -4.05 -6.60
C TRP A 58 -7.78 -5.27 -7.53
N MET A 59 -6.65 -5.53 -8.18
CA MET A 59 -6.40 -6.79 -8.92
C MET A 59 -6.10 -7.96 -7.98
N SER A 60 -5.68 -7.65 -6.74
CA SER A 60 -5.43 -8.61 -5.68
C SER A 60 -5.91 -7.99 -4.38
N ALA A 61 -6.85 -8.66 -3.72
CA ALA A 61 -7.38 -8.29 -2.41
C ALA A 61 -7.42 -9.55 -1.52
N PRO A 62 -7.10 -9.45 -0.21
CA PRO A 62 -6.73 -8.22 0.49
C PRO A 62 -5.35 -7.67 0.06
N LEU A 63 -5.12 -6.39 0.31
CA LEU A 63 -3.85 -5.72 0.06
C LEU A 63 -2.76 -6.34 0.93
N ALA A 64 -1.54 -6.37 0.40
CA ALA A 64 -0.38 -6.80 1.18
C ALA A 64 0.10 -5.62 2.03
N VAL A 65 -0.07 -5.72 3.34
CA VAL A 65 0.29 -4.69 4.32
C VAL A 65 1.45 -5.20 5.18
N GLY A 66 2.54 -4.43 5.20
CA GLY A 66 3.66 -4.62 6.12
C GLY A 66 3.62 -3.61 7.27
N ILE A 67 4.61 -3.67 8.16
CA ILE A 67 4.70 -2.76 9.30
C ILE A 67 4.91 -1.28 8.87
N ASP A 68 5.50 -1.06 7.70
CA ASP A 68 5.95 0.24 7.19
C ASP A 68 5.49 0.52 5.75
N HIS A 69 4.63 -0.33 5.18
CA HIS A 69 4.19 -0.17 3.80
C HIS A 69 2.85 -0.82 3.48
N VAL A 70 2.25 -0.37 2.39
CA VAL A 70 1.12 -1.02 1.72
C VAL A 70 1.48 -1.27 0.25
N SER A 71 1.42 -2.53 -0.16
CA SER A 71 1.55 -2.94 -1.56
C SER A 71 0.18 -3.17 -2.19
N MET A 72 0.00 -2.61 -3.38
CA MET A 72 -1.27 -2.58 -4.10
C MET A 72 -1.03 -3.03 -5.54
N SER A 73 -1.89 -3.91 -6.03
CA SER A 73 -2.00 -4.24 -7.45
C SER A 73 -3.30 -3.62 -7.98
N ILE A 74 -3.19 -2.62 -8.84
CA ILE A 74 -4.32 -1.78 -9.26
C ILE A 74 -4.73 -2.14 -10.69
N SER A 75 -6.03 -2.29 -10.94
CA SER A 75 -6.59 -2.60 -12.25
C SER A 75 -6.55 -1.38 -13.16
N HIS A 76 -6.34 -1.58 -14.46
CA HIS A 76 -6.46 -0.50 -15.43
C HIS A 76 -7.96 -0.25 -15.75
N SER A 77 -8.61 0.56 -14.91
CA SER A 77 -10.03 0.90 -14.98
C SER A 77 -10.29 2.35 -14.53
N PRO A 78 -11.50 2.91 -14.73
CA PRO A 78 -11.85 4.21 -14.15
C PRO A 78 -11.68 4.24 -12.63
N ARG A 79 -12.10 3.19 -11.92
CA ARG A 79 -11.93 3.06 -10.46
C ARG A 79 -10.45 2.92 -10.08
N GLY A 80 -9.67 2.15 -10.85
CA GLY A 80 -8.23 2.04 -10.67
C GLY A 80 -7.51 3.38 -10.85
N SER A 81 -7.93 4.17 -11.84
CA SER A 81 -7.39 5.53 -12.06
C SER A 81 -7.72 6.49 -10.91
N GLU A 82 -8.89 6.33 -10.28
CA GLU A 82 -9.26 7.05 -9.07
C GLU A 82 -8.38 6.64 -7.88
N ALA A 83 -8.13 5.33 -7.72
CA ALA A 83 -7.23 4.82 -6.69
C ALA A 83 -5.80 5.34 -6.88
N VAL A 84 -5.26 5.35 -8.11
CA VAL A 84 -3.94 5.93 -8.40
C VAL A 84 -3.87 7.41 -7.99
N ARG A 85 -4.89 8.22 -8.31
CA ARG A 85 -4.95 9.64 -7.89
C ARG A 85 -5.10 9.83 -6.39
N ALA A 86 -5.64 8.84 -5.67
CA ALA A 86 -5.78 8.93 -4.23
C ALA A 86 -4.46 8.63 -3.49
N VAL A 87 -3.49 7.98 -4.16
CA VAL A 87 -2.21 7.55 -3.56
C VAL A 87 -1.00 8.32 -4.09
N CYS A 88 -1.14 9.09 -5.16
CA CYS A 88 -0.10 9.94 -5.77
C CYS A 88 -0.44 11.42 -5.63
#